data_AF-A0A6M4SP31-F1
#
_entry.id   AF-A0A6M4SP31-F1
#
_cell.length_a   1.000
_cell.length_b   1.000
_cell.length_c   1.000
_cell.angle_alpha   90.00
_cell.angle_beta   90.00
_cell.angle_gamma   90.00
#
_symmetry.space_group_name_H-M   'P 1'
#
loop_
_entity.id
_entity.type
_entity.pdbx_description
1 polymer ?
#
loop_
_entity_poly.entity_id
_entity_poly.type
_entity_poly.pdbx_seq_one_letter_code
_entity_poly.pdbx_strand_id
1 'polypeptide(L)'
;MPYATQLSLQEATGPTMEEVVFLHDHVLMLTFLMTLVILTFATTAITATVTHNDPTEEVEQLEAAWTAAPIMILILTALPSVRSLYLMEEVFDPYVTIKATGHQWYWNYEYTDGVNMSFDSYMIQTQDLPNGSPRLLEVDNRMVMPAGLQTRIVVTAEDVLHSWTVPSLGVKVDAVPGRLNQLPLATARTGVFFGQCSEICGANHSFMPIVVEAVPLKHFEHWLTSGE
;
A
#
# COMPACT_ATOMS: atom_id res chain seq x y z
N MET A 1 -11.59 -3.32 -2.65
CA MET A 1 -12.08 -1.94 -2.48
C MET A 1 -12.52 -1.76 -1.03
N PRO A 2 -12.47 -0.53 -0.49
CA PRO A 2 -12.94 -0.28 0.87
C PRO A 2 -14.44 -0.55 0.98
N TYR A 3 -14.88 -1.00 2.15
CA TYR A 3 -16.31 -1.19 2.46
C TYR A 3 -16.69 -0.48 3.76
N ALA A 4 -17.98 -0.19 3.92
CA ALA A 4 -18.48 0.56 5.07
C ALA A 4 -18.12 -0.16 6.38
N THR A 5 -17.74 0.62 7.41
CA THR A 5 -17.38 0.12 8.75
C THR A 5 -16.18 -0.84 8.80
N GLN A 6 -15.33 -0.83 7.77
CA GLN A 6 -14.09 -1.61 7.76
C GLN A 6 -13.13 -1.13 8.87
N LEU A 7 -12.59 -2.07 9.65
CA LEU A 7 -11.64 -1.81 10.75
C LEU A 7 -10.20 -2.23 10.41
N SER A 8 -10.04 -3.20 9.52
CA SER A 8 -8.75 -3.77 9.11
C SER A 8 -8.26 -3.19 7.79
N LEU A 9 -7.07 -3.61 7.36
CA LEU A 9 -6.59 -3.40 6.00
C LEU A 9 -7.56 -4.03 4.97
N GLN A 10 -7.50 -3.58 3.71
CA GLN A 10 -8.20 -4.25 2.62
C GLN A 10 -7.65 -5.67 2.44
N GLU A 11 -8.52 -6.58 1.99
CA GLU A 11 -8.14 -7.94 1.63
C GLU A 11 -6.92 -7.93 0.72
N ALA A 12 -5.92 -8.72 1.06
CA ALA A 12 -4.70 -8.85 0.28
C ALA A 12 -5.02 -9.53 -1.06
N THR A 13 -4.63 -8.89 -2.16
CA THR A 13 -4.86 -9.40 -3.52
C THR A 13 -3.56 -9.72 -4.25
N GLY A 14 -2.40 -9.56 -3.62
CA GLY A 14 -1.09 -9.87 -4.16
C GLY A 14 -0.10 -10.24 -3.07
N PRO A 15 1.03 -10.89 -3.42
CA PRO A 15 2.01 -11.39 -2.46
C PRO A 15 2.60 -10.27 -1.59
N THR A 16 2.84 -9.10 -2.17
CA THR A 16 3.29 -7.90 -1.45
C THR A 16 2.33 -7.53 -0.32
N MET A 17 1.02 -7.50 -0.59
CA MET A 17 0.05 -7.13 0.44
C MET A 17 -0.11 -8.21 1.51
N GLU A 18 0.06 -9.49 1.17
CA GLU A 18 0.06 -10.58 2.17
C GLU A 18 1.20 -10.41 3.18
N GLU A 19 2.41 -10.06 2.70
CA GLU A 19 3.55 -9.75 3.57
C GLU A 19 3.31 -8.49 4.42
N VAL A 20 2.65 -7.46 3.86
CA VAL A 20 2.25 -6.27 4.63
C VAL A 20 1.27 -6.63 5.74
N VAL A 21 0.25 -7.45 5.46
CA VAL A 21 -0.74 -7.88 6.47
C VAL A 21 -0.05 -8.69 7.58
N PHE A 22 0.84 -9.63 7.22
CA PHE A 22 1.60 -10.41 8.20
C PHE A 22 2.46 -9.51 9.10
N LEU A 23 3.20 -8.57 8.52
CA LEU A 23 4.03 -7.64 9.27
C LEU A 23 3.18 -6.73 10.17
N HIS A 24 2.06 -6.22 9.63
CA HIS A 24 1.11 -5.41 10.37
C HIS A 24 0.59 -6.15 11.61
N ASP A 25 0.13 -7.39 11.46
CA ASP A 25 -0.44 -8.16 12.56
C ASP A 25 0.59 -8.50 13.63
N HIS A 26 1.83 -8.82 13.22
CA HIS A 26 2.96 -9.03 14.15
C HIS A 26 3.28 -7.77 14.97
N VAL A 27 3.37 -6.61 14.32
CA VAL A 27 3.61 -5.33 15.01
C VAL A 27 2.42 -4.95 15.89
N LEU A 28 1.20 -5.16 15.41
CA LEU A 28 -0.03 -4.89 16.16
C LEU A 28 -0.11 -5.74 17.43
N MET A 29 0.24 -7.02 17.36
CA MET A 29 0.32 -7.90 18.53
C MET A 29 1.33 -7.35 19.56
N LEU A 30 2.55 -6.99 19.13
CA LEU A 30 3.57 -6.44 20.02
C LEU A 30 3.13 -5.10 20.66
N THR A 31 2.52 -4.20 19.87
CA THR A 31 1.99 -2.93 20.39
C THR A 31 0.82 -3.13 21.35
N PHE A 32 -0.06 -4.09 21.10
CA PHE A 32 -1.14 -4.45 22.03
C PHE A 32 -0.58 -4.99 23.36
N LEU A 33 0.42 -5.87 23.33
CA LEU A 33 1.07 -6.37 24.55
C LEU A 33 1.75 -5.23 25.34
N MET A 34 2.46 -4.33 24.66
CA MET A 34 3.06 -3.16 25.29
C MET A 34 2.02 -2.25 25.95
N THR A 35 0.94 -1.93 25.23
CA THR A 35 -0.11 -1.06 25.77
C THR A 35 -0.82 -1.70 26.96
N LEU A 36 -1.02 -3.03 26.94
CA LEU A 36 -1.54 -3.77 28.10
C LEU A 36 -0.61 -3.66 29.31
N VAL A 37 0.70 -3.87 29.15
CA VAL A 37 1.69 -3.73 30.24
C VAL A 37 1.65 -2.31 30.81
N ILE A 38 1.70 -1.29 29.96
CA ILE A 38 1.64 0.12 30.38
C ILE A 38 0.33 0.42 31.12
N LEU A 39 -0.80 -0.09 30.61
CA LEU A 39 -2.11 0.10 31.24
C LEU A 39 -2.17 -0.56 32.62
N THR A 40 -1.66 -1.79 32.77
CA THR A 40 -1.58 -2.47 34.07
C THR A 40 -0.66 -1.73 35.04
N PHE A 41 0.48 -1.22 34.58
CA PHE A 41 1.39 -0.42 35.40
C PHE A 41 0.74 0.90 35.83
N ALA A 42 0.08 1.61 34.92
CA ALA A 42 -0.61 2.87 35.23
C ALA A 42 -1.78 2.67 36.22
N THR A 43 -2.60 1.63 36.00
CA THR A 43 -3.71 1.33 36.90
C THR A 43 -3.23 0.91 38.28
N THR A 44 -2.18 0.10 38.38
CA THR A 44 -1.58 -0.27 39.68
C THR A 44 -0.95 0.94 40.37
N ALA A 45 -0.21 1.79 39.66
CA ALA A 45 0.38 3.00 40.22
C ALA A 45 -0.67 3.99 40.77
N ILE A 46 -1.85 4.10 40.14
CA ILE A 46 -2.95 4.97 40.60
C ILE A 46 -3.71 4.36 41.77
N THR A 47 -3.93 3.04 41.76
CA THR A 47 -4.82 2.37 42.73
C THR A 47 -4.10 1.80 43.93
N ALA A 48 -2.79 1.53 43.83
CA ALA A 48 -2.01 1.00 44.93
C ALA A 48 -1.81 2.07 46.00
N THR A 49 -1.92 1.66 47.27
CA THR A 49 -1.49 2.49 48.39
C THR A 49 0.03 2.50 48.44
N VAL A 50 0.63 3.69 48.50
CA VAL A 50 2.07 3.84 48.67
C VAL A 50 2.48 3.31 50.05
N THR A 51 3.18 2.18 50.10
CA THR A 51 3.66 1.55 51.33
C THR A 51 5.11 1.90 51.66
N HIS A 52 5.92 2.21 50.63
CA HIS A 52 7.34 2.56 50.74
C HIS A 52 7.71 3.56 49.65
N ASN A 53 8.49 4.60 49.99
CA ASN A 53 8.92 5.66 49.05
C ASN A 53 10.20 6.34 49.56
N ASP A 54 11.32 5.62 49.52
CA ASP A 54 12.63 6.16 49.88
C ASP A 54 13.38 6.60 48.61
N PRO A 55 13.64 7.91 48.42
CA PRO A 55 14.32 8.42 47.23
C PRO A 55 15.83 8.10 47.18
N THR A 56 16.39 7.48 48.23
CA THR A 56 17.81 7.11 48.30
C THR A 56 18.08 5.68 47.84
N GLU A 57 17.03 4.91 47.49
CA GLU A 57 17.20 3.56 46.98
C GLU A 57 17.82 3.54 45.58
N GLU A 58 18.78 2.64 45.39
CA GLU A 58 19.38 2.38 44.09
C GLU A 58 18.43 1.55 43.24
N VAL A 59 18.05 2.09 42.07
CA VAL A 59 17.09 1.47 41.14
C VAL A 59 17.74 0.87 39.89
N GLU A 60 19.07 0.71 39.87
CA GLU A 60 19.86 0.29 38.70
C GLU A 60 19.29 -0.95 37.99
N GLN A 61 18.85 -1.96 38.75
CA GLN A 61 18.29 -3.19 38.18
C GLN A 61 16.98 -2.94 37.42
N LEU A 62 16.14 -2.03 37.91
CA LEU A 62 14.90 -1.64 37.25
C LEU A 62 15.22 -0.81 35.99
N GLU A 63 16.23 0.07 36.07
CA GLU A 63 16.67 0.84 34.91
C GLU A 63 17.19 -0.06 33.80
N ALA A 64 18.05 -1.03 34.15
CA ALA A 64 18.54 -2.03 33.22
C ALA A 64 17.39 -2.82 32.56
N ALA A 65 16.36 -3.19 33.33
CA ALA A 65 15.22 -3.93 32.82
C ALA A 65 14.38 -3.12 31.81
N TRP A 66 14.02 -1.87 32.15
CA TRP A 66 13.24 -1.03 31.23
C TRP A 66 14.05 -0.51 30.03
N THR A 67 15.38 -0.60 30.06
CA THR A 67 16.23 -0.30 28.90
C THR A 67 16.36 -1.53 28.00
N ALA A 68 16.56 -2.72 28.58
CA ALA A 68 16.69 -3.96 27.82
C ALA A 68 15.38 -4.39 27.13
N ALA A 69 14.22 -4.21 27.78
CA ALA A 69 12.94 -4.64 27.23
C ALA A 69 12.57 -3.93 25.91
N PRO A 70 12.63 -2.59 25.78
CA PRO A 70 12.40 -1.90 24.51
C PRO A 70 13.39 -2.30 23.41
N ILE A 71 14.67 -2.52 23.76
CA ILE A 71 15.67 -2.98 22.78
C ILE A 71 15.26 -4.34 22.21
N MET A 72 14.83 -5.27 23.07
CA MET A 72 14.35 -6.59 22.62
C MET A 72 13.13 -6.45 21.69
N ILE A 73 12.17 -5.58 22.03
CA ILE A 73 10.97 -5.36 21.22
C ILE A 73 11.35 -4.78 19.85
N LEU A 74 12.28 -3.83 19.79
CA LEU A 74 12.78 -3.28 18.53
C LEU A 74 13.47 -4.33 17.64
N ILE A 75 14.21 -5.28 18.23
CA ILE A 75 14.80 -6.38 17.47
C ILE A 75 13.70 -7.29 16.89
N LEU A 76 12.68 -7.61 17.70
CA LEU A 76 11.56 -8.45 17.28
C LEU A 76 10.68 -7.81 16.19
N THR A 77 10.61 -6.48 16.12
CA THR A 77 9.92 -5.77 15.02
C THR A 77 10.81 -5.62 13.78
N ALA A 78 12.10 -5.32 13.97
CA ALA A 78 13.03 -5.05 12.87
C ALA A 78 13.30 -6.29 12.00
N LEU A 79 13.47 -7.48 12.59
CA LEU A 79 13.81 -8.69 11.84
C LEU A 79 12.78 -9.06 10.76
N PRO A 80 11.47 -9.20 11.05
CA PRO A 80 10.48 -9.44 10.01
C PRO A 80 10.32 -8.25 9.06
N SER A 81 10.45 -7.01 9.55
CA SER A 81 10.33 -5.81 8.71
C SER A 81 11.40 -5.75 7.62
N VAL A 82 12.66 -6.03 7.95
CA VAL A 82 13.76 -6.06 6.96
C VAL A 82 13.56 -7.19 5.96
N ARG A 83 13.12 -8.37 6.40
CA ARG A 83 12.80 -9.47 5.49
C ARG A 83 11.71 -9.07 4.49
N SER A 84 10.61 -8.49 4.96
CA SER A 84 9.52 -8.03 4.10
C SER A 84 9.98 -6.95 3.12
N LEU A 85 10.82 -6.00 3.55
CA LEU A 85 11.38 -4.97 2.67
C LEU A 85 12.08 -5.57 1.45
N TYR A 86 12.99 -6.52 1.66
CA TYR A 86 13.72 -7.16 0.55
C TYR A 86 12.80 -7.95 -0.39
N LEU A 87 11.79 -8.64 0.14
CA LEU A 87 10.83 -9.39 -0.68
C LEU A 87 9.94 -8.50 -1.55
N MET A 88 9.66 -7.27 -1.10
CA MET A 88 8.77 -6.34 -1.82
C MET A 88 9.48 -5.57 -2.93
N GLU A 89 10.80 -5.35 -2.84
CA GLU A 89 11.57 -4.58 -3.82
C GLU A 89 12.04 -5.43 -5.02
N GLU A 90 12.05 -6.76 -4.89
CA GLU A 90 12.65 -7.64 -5.89
C GLU A 90 11.72 -7.87 -7.10
N VAL A 91 12.14 -7.35 -8.27
CA VAL A 91 11.46 -7.56 -9.56
C VAL A 91 12.08 -8.76 -10.26
N PHE A 92 11.35 -9.87 -10.33
CA PHE A 92 11.75 -11.12 -10.96
C PHE A 92 11.10 -11.25 -12.34
N ASP A 93 11.92 -11.11 -13.40
CA ASP A 93 11.54 -11.41 -14.81
C ASP A 93 10.10 -11.01 -15.17
N PRO A 94 9.79 -9.70 -15.21
CA PRO A 94 8.43 -9.23 -15.41
C PRO A 94 7.95 -9.57 -16.82
N TYR A 95 6.71 -10.04 -16.93
CA TYR A 95 6.10 -10.38 -18.22
C TYR A 95 5.82 -9.15 -19.08
N VAL A 96 5.44 -8.03 -18.44
CA VAL A 96 5.17 -6.75 -19.09
C VAL A 96 5.60 -5.59 -18.21
N THR A 97 6.12 -4.54 -18.84
CA THR A 97 6.43 -3.24 -18.24
C THR A 97 5.36 -2.24 -18.64
N ILE A 98 4.76 -1.59 -17.63
CA ILE A 98 3.76 -0.55 -17.81
C ILE A 98 4.30 0.70 -17.12
N LYS A 99 4.28 1.83 -17.82
CA LYS A 99 4.63 3.12 -17.23
C LYS A 99 3.35 3.85 -16.84
N ALA A 100 3.30 4.35 -15.62
CA ALA A 100 2.23 5.21 -15.11
C ALA A 100 2.77 6.63 -14.88
N THR A 101 2.22 7.59 -15.61
CA THR A 101 2.61 8.99 -15.54
C THR A 101 1.49 9.79 -14.86
N GLY A 102 1.81 10.46 -13.75
CA GLY A 102 0.88 11.35 -13.04
C GLY A 102 0.81 12.74 -13.68
N HIS A 103 -0.42 13.24 -13.85
CA HIS A 103 -0.73 14.58 -14.33
C HIS A 103 -1.81 15.23 -13.44
N GLN A 104 -1.95 16.55 -13.47
CA GLN A 104 -3.05 17.31 -12.88
C GLN A 104 -4.29 17.23 -13.80
N TRP A 105 -5.33 16.44 -13.52
CA TRP A 105 -5.54 15.49 -12.41
C TRP A 105 -6.07 14.17 -12.97
N TYR A 106 -5.16 13.38 -13.53
CA TYR A 106 -5.42 12.08 -14.17
C TYR A 106 -4.13 11.26 -14.23
N TRP A 107 -4.25 10.00 -14.65
CA TRP A 107 -3.11 9.13 -14.90
C TRP A 107 -3.03 8.76 -16.37
N ASN A 108 -1.83 8.79 -16.95
CA ASN A 108 -1.57 8.20 -18.26
C ASN A 108 -0.85 6.86 -18.07
N TYR A 109 -1.25 5.85 -18.84
CA TYR A 109 -0.60 4.54 -18.86
C TYR A 109 0.01 4.27 -20.22
N GLU A 110 1.29 3.89 -20.26
CA GLU A 110 2.01 3.51 -21.47
C GLU A 110 2.45 2.04 -21.37
N TYR A 111 2.08 1.26 -22.37
CA TYR A 111 2.54 -0.10 -22.62
C TYR A 111 3.52 0.00 -23.77
N THR A 112 4.77 -0.42 -23.56
CA THR A 112 5.85 -0.28 -24.55
C THR A 112 6.46 -1.63 -24.97
N ASP A 113 6.18 -2.70 -24.23
CA ASP A 113 6.66 -4.04 -24.52
C ASP A 113 5.81 -4.67 -25.64
N GLY A 114 6.28 -4.57 -26.88
CA GLY A 114 5.71 -5.24 -28.06
C GLY A 114 4.59 -4.50 -28.79
N VAL A 115 3.82 -3.66 -28.09
CA VAL A 115 2.82 -2.74 -28.66
C VAL A 115 3.06 -1.36 -28.06
N ASN A 116 2.97 -0.30 -28.87
CA ASN A 116 3.06 1.07 -28.38
C ASN A 116 1.64 1.60 -28.14
N MET A 117 1.10 1.32 -26.96
CA MET A 117 -0.24 1.73 -26.55
C MET A 117 -0.13 2.72 -25.40
N SER A 118 -0.84 3.84 -25.49
CA SER A 118 -0.95 4.84 -24.42
C SER A 118 -2.36 5.39 -24.35
N PHE A 119 -2.86 5.58 -23.13
CA PHE A 119 -4.17 6.17 -22.89
C PHE A 119 -4.22 6.90 -21.54
N ASP A 120 -5.11 7.87 -21.47
CA ASP A 120 -5.41 8.62 -20.24
C ASP A 120 -6.56 7.95 -19.47
N SER A 121 -6.49 8.05 -18.16
CA SER A 121 -7.44 7.50 -17.19
C SER A 121 -7.97 8.62 -16.31
N TYR A 122 -9.20 9.06 -16.60
CA TYR A 122 -9.92 10.10 -15.88
C TYR A 122 -11.01 9.50 -14.99
N MET A 123 -11.28 10.15 -13.87
CA MET A 123 -12.42 9.80 -13.01
C MET A 123 -13.74 10.02 -13.76
N ILE A 124 -14.62 9.01 -13.74
CA ILE A 124 -15.99 9.18 -14.23
C ILE A 124 -16.76 10.09 -13.27
N GLN A 125 -17.42 11.11 -13.83
CA GLN A 125 -18.24 12.04 -13.04
C GLN A 125 -19.45 11.33 -12.46
N THR A 126 -19.88 11.76 -11.25
CA THR A 126 -20.95 11.05 -10.51
C THR A 126 -22.26 10.93 -11.29
N GLN A 127 -22.56 11.88 -12.17
CA GLN A 127 -23.74 11.89 -13.03
C GLN A 127 -23.70 10.84 -14.16
N ASP A 128 -22.50 10.42 -14.57
CA ASP A 128 -22.25 9.50 -15.68
C ASP A 128 -21.90 8.08 -15.19
N LEU A 129 -21.93 7.84 -13.87
CA LEU A 129 -21.59 6.55 -13.29
C LEU A 129 -22.64 5.47 -13.63
N PRO A 130 -22.21 4.29 -14.09
CA PRO A 130 -23.10 3.14 -14.20
C PRO A 130 -23.64 2.71 -12.84
N ASN A 131 -24.89 2.24 -12.81
CA ASN A 131 -25.53 1.74 -11.59
C ASN A 131 -24.68 0.66 -10.90
N GLY A 132 -24.36 0.88 -9.63
CA GLY A 132 -23.53 -0.02 -8.81
C GLY A 132 -22.04 0.31 -8.80
N SER A 133 -21.57 1.27 -9.60
CA SER A 133 -20.17 1.68 -9.62
C SER A 133 -19.83 2.57 -8.42
N PRO A 134 -18.60 2.48 -7.89
CA PRO A 134 -18.19 3.29 -6.74
C PRO A 134 -17.94 4.75 -7.13
N ARG A 135 -18.57 5.66 -6.40
CA ARG A 135 -18.34 7.11 -6.54
C ARG A 135 -16.89 7.47 -6.23
N LEU A 136 -16.29 8.31 -7.07
CA LEU A 136 -14.90 8.81 -6.99
C LEU A 136 -13.79 7.77 -7.24
N LEU A 137 -14.13 6.51 -7.51
CA LEU A 137 -13.14 5.46 -7.71
C LEU A 137 -13.12 4.92 -9.14
N GLU A 138 -14.25 4.98 -9.85
CA GLU A 138 -14.33 4.50 -11.22
C GLU A 138 -13.66 5.47 -12.22
N VAL A 139 -13.05 4.90 -13.26
CA VAL A 139 -12.36 5.62 -14.35
C VAL A 139 -12.91 5.22 -15.71
N ASP A 140 -12.70 6.07 -16.70
CA ASP A 140 -13.08 5.81 -18.09
C ASP A 140 -12.25 4.67 -18.72
N ASN A 141 -10.93 4.69 -18.53
CA ASN A 141 -10.00 3.67 -19.00
C ASN A 141 -9.22 3.08 -17.83
N ARG A 142 -9.34 1.77 -17.62
CA ARG A 142 -8.64 1.04 -16.56
C ARG A 142 -7.27 0.57 -17.06
N MET A 143 -6.29 0.53 -16.16
CA MET A 143 -5.02 -0.14 -16.44
C MET A 143 -5.26 -1.66 -16.40
N VAL A 144 -5.03 -2.36 -17.50
CA VAL A 144 -5.20 -3.82 -17.58
C VAL A 144 -3.85 -4.53 -17.38
N MET A 145 -3.82 -5.61 -16.60
CA MET A 145 -2.64 -6.46 -16.39
C MET A 145 -2.99 -7.95 -16.43
N PRO A 146 -2.04 -8.85 -16.74
CA PRO A 146 -2.27 -10.29 -16.67
C PRO A 146 -2.27 -10.77 -15.21
N ALA A 147 -3.31 -11.50 -14.80
CA ALA A 147 -3.33 -12.22 -13.53
C ALA A 147 -2.36 -13.42 -13.55
N GLY A 148 -1.72 -13.69 -12.40
CA GLY A 148 -0.80 -14.82 -12.21
C GLY A 148 0.63 -14.59 -12.74
N LEU A 149 0.91 -13.42 -13.32
CA LEU A 149 2.23 -13.04 -13.81
C LEU A 149 2.69 -11.72 -13.18
N GLN A 150 4.00 -11.55 -13.01
CA GLN A 150 4.55 -10.30 -12.50
C GLN A 150 4.57 -9.25 -13.61
N THR A 151 4.09 -8.05 -13.28
CA THR A 151 4.14 -6.84 -14.10
C THR A 151 5.11 -5.86 -13.45
N ARG A 152 6.00 -5.23 -14.21
CA ARG A 152 6.81 -4.11 -13.72
C ARG A 152 6.02 -2.82 -13.93
N ILE A 153 5.71 -2.11 -12.85
CA ILE A 153 5.14 -0.77 -12.94
C ILE A 153 6.26 0.26 -12.79
N VAL A 154 6.36 1.21 -13.71
CA VAL A 154 7.30 2.33 -13.67
C VAL A 154 6.52 3.62 -13.48
N VAL A 155 6.67 4.27 -12.33
CA VAL A 155 5.88 5.43 -11.94
C VAL A 155 6.71 6.71 -12.03
N THR A 156 6.15 7.74 -12.65
CA THR A 156 6.73 9.08 -12.78
C THR A 156 5.63 10.14 -12.89
N ALA A 157 6.00 11.41 -12.97
CA ALA A 157 5.05 12.52 -13.16
C ALA A 157 5.59 13.53 -14.18
N GLU A 158 4.69 14.29 -14.81
CA GLU A 158 5.06 15.35 -15.76
C GLU A 158 4.91 16.77 -15.20
N ASP A 159 4.21 16.95 -14.07
CA ASP A 159 3.97 18.26 -13.48
C ASP A 159 4.44 18.38 -12.02
N VAL A 160 3.62 17.94 -11.06
CA VAL A 160 3.88 18.01 -9.62
C VAL A 160 4.08 16.61 -9.05
N LEU A 161 4.29 16.52 -7.74
CA LEU A 161 4.31 15.23 -7.06
C LEU A 161 2.91 14.60 -7.08
N HIS A 162 2.86 13.32 -7.38
CA HIS A 162 1.69 12.46 -7.16
C HIS A 162 2.17 11.19 -6.46
N SER A 163 1.25 10.27 -6.13
CA SER A 163 1.63 8.96 -5.59
C SER A 163 0.67 7.89 -6.07
N TRP A 164 1.19 6.94 -6.83
CA TRP A 164 0.44 5.85 -7.41
C TRP A 164 0.26 4.76 -6.34
N THR A 165 -0.98 4.53 -5.92
CA THR A 165 -1.29 3.67 -4.77
C THR A 165 -2.48 2.77 -5.07
N VAL A 166 -2.30 1.46 -4.87
CA VAL A 166 -3.37 0.45 -4.94
C VAL A 166 -3.32 -0.39 -3.65
N PRO A 167 -4.11 -0.05 -2.62
CA PRO A 167 -3.95 -0.63 -1.28
C PRO A 167 -4.11 -2.15 -1.21
N SER A 168 -5.04 -2.75 -1.96
CA SER A 168 -5.24 -4.20 -1.92
C SER A 168 -4.06 -4.99 -2.53
N LEU A 169 -3.28 -4.35 -3.39
CA LEU A 169 -2.04 -4.92 -3.95
C LEU A 169 -0.81 -4.56 -3.12
N GLY A 170 -0.95 -3.76 -2.05
CA GLY A 170 0.14 -3.41 -1.15
C GLY A 170 1.19 -2.49 -1.78
N VAL A 171 0.81 -1.74 -2.81
CA VAL A 171 1.71 -0.87 -3.56
C VAL A 171 1.37 0.59 -3.33
N LYS A 172 2.39 1.38 -3.01
CA LYS A 172 2.38 2.83 -2.96
C LYS A 172 3.75 3.33 -3.40
N VAL A 173 3.80 4.18 -4.41
CA VAL A 173 5.04 4.85 -4.80
C VAL A 173 4.79 6.26 -5.30
N ASP A 174 5.67 7.16 -4.92
CA ASP A 174 5.59 8.54 -5.36
C ASP A 174 6.00 8.67 -6.83
N ALA A 175 5.19 9.40 -7.56
CA ALA A 175 5.44 9.85 -8.92
C ALA A 175 6.16 11.20 -8.84
N VAL A 176 7.46 11.20 -9.14
CA VAL A 176 8.31 12.38 -8.99
C VAL A 176 8.76 12.85 -10.38
N PRO A 177 8.53 14.12 -10.76
CA PRO A 177 8.99 14.64 -12.04
C PRO A 177 10.51 14.46 -12.22
N GLY A 178 10.90 13.90 -13.36
CA GLY A 178 12.31 13.64 -13.69
C GLY A 178 12.90 12.40 -13.01
N ARG A 179 12.11 11.57 -12.31
CA ARG A 179 12.55 10.31 -11.72
C ARG A 179 11.60 9.17 -12.11
N LEU A 180 12.18 8.02 -12.48
CA LEU A 180 11.45 6.78 -12.73
C LEU A 180 11.60 5.88 -11.51
N ASN A 181 10.50 5.64 -10.78
CA ASN A 181 10.46 4.64 -9.71
C ASN A 181 9.87 3.35 -10.26
N GLN A 182 10.41 2.19 -9.88
CA GLN A 182 9.90 0.90 -10.35
C GLN A 182 9.50 0.00 -9.19
N LEU A 183 8.43 -0.77 -9.37
CA LEU A 183 7.96 -1.79 -8.41
C LEU A 183 7.50 -3.04 -9.15
N PRO A 184 7.53 -4.21 -8.50
CA PRO A 184 6.77 -5.37 -8.95
C PRO A 184 5.28 -5.20 -8.61
N LEU A 185 4.43 -5.56 -9.56
CA LEU A 185 2.98 -5.66 -9.39
C LEU A 185 2.53 -7.08 -9.75
N ALA A 186 1.86 -7.76 -8.85
CA ALA A 186 1.39 -9.12 -9.08
C ALA A 186 0.09 -9.40 -8.31
N THR A 187 -0.79 -10.20 -8.91
CA THR A 187 -1.99 -10.73 -8.27
C THR A 187 -2.26 -12.14 -8.76
N ALA A 188 -2.65 -13.04 -7.86
CA ALA A 188 -2.99 -14.42 -8.21
C ALA A 188 -4.42 -14.57 -8.76
N ARG A 189 -5.26 -13.53 -8.61
CA ARG A 189 -6.69 -13.60 -8.93
C ARG A 189 -7.07 -12.52 -9.94
N THR A 190 -8.01 -12.85 -10.81
CA THR A 190 -8.65 -11.86 -11.67
C THR A 190 -9.57 -10.96 -10.87
N GLY A 191 -9.70 -9.71 -11.28
CA GLY A 191 -10.59 -8.76 -10.62
C GLY A 191 -10.19 -7.30 -10.87
N VAL A 192 -10.93 -6.41 -10.22
CA VAL A 192 -10.72 -4.96 -10.32
C VAL A 192 -10.26 -4.45 -8.95
N PHE A 193 -9.14 -3.75 -8.94
CA PHE A 193 -8.50 -3.21 -7.74
C PHE A 193 -8.46 -1.69 -7.83
N PHE A 194 -8.92 -1.04 -6.77
CA PHE A 194 -9.09 0.39 -6.73
C PHE A 194 -8.01 1.04 -5.87
N GLY A 195 -7.60 2.22 -6.29
CA GLY A 195 -6.57 3.05 -5.69
C GLY A 195 -6.89 4.53 -5.83
N GLN A 196 -6.12 5.37 -5.15
CA GLN A 196 -6.22 6.82 -5.25
C GLN A 196 -4.83 7.46 -5.15
N CYS A 197 -4.69 8.66 -5.70
CA CYS A 197 -3.50 9.46 -5.49
C CYS A 197 -3.27 9.71 -4.00
N SER A 198 -2.06 9.44 -3.51
CA SER A 198 -1.71 9.51 -2.09
C SER A 198 -0.63 10.56 -1.76
N GLU A 199 -0.50 11.57 -2.62
CA GLU A 199 0.37 12.75 -2.45
C GLU A 199 -0.34 14.01 -2.96
N ILE A 200 -0.23 15.12 -2.23
CA ILE A 200 -1.04 16.32 -2.51
C ILE A 200 -0.63 16.97 -3.84
N CYS A 201 -1.56 17.00 -4.80
CA CYS A 201 -1.28 17.44 -6.18
C CYS A 201 -2.17 18.59 -6.69
N GLY A 202 -2.86 19.30 -5.79
CA GLY A 202 -3.65 20.49 -6.11
C GLY A 202 -5.16 20.32 -5.98
N ALA A 203 -5.93 21.11 -6.73
CA ALA A 203 -7.37 21.29 -6.52
C ALA A 203 -8.19 19.98 -6.61
N ASN A 204 -7.86 19.11 -7.56
CA ASN A 204 -8.58 17.85 -7.76
C ASN A 204 -7.79 16.62 -7.27
N HIS A 205 -6.96 16.79 -6.24
CA HIS A 205 -6.19 15.70 -5.64
C HIS A 205 -7.05 14.47 -5.29
N SER A 206 -8.26 14.68 -4.76
CA SER A 206 -9.19 13.61 -4.41
C SER A 206 -9.92 12.95 -5.60
N PHE A 207 -9.70 13.43 -6.83
CA PHE A 207 -10.51 13.09 -8.02
C PHE A 207 -9.67 12.50 -9.16
N MET A 208 -8.55 11.85 -8.83
CA MET A 208 -7.71 11.11 -9.78
C MET A 208 -7.45 9.68 -9.28
N PRO A 209 -8.50 8.83 -9.27
CA PRO A 209 -8.38 7.46 -8.81
C PRO A 209 -7.55 6.61 -9.78
N ILE A 210 -7.21 5.41 -9.30
CA ILE A 210 -6.45 4.40 -10.03
C ILE A 210 -7.32 3.15 -10.05
N VAL A 211 -7.49 2.55 -11.22
CA VAL A 211 -8.18 1.27 -11.36
C VAL A 211 -7.31 0.31 -12.15
N VAL A 212 -6.97 -0.80 -11.50
CA VAL A 212 -6.20 -1.90 -12.09
C VAL A 212 -7.14 -3.08 -12.30
N GLU A 213 -7.24 -3.56 -13.53
CA GLU A 213 -8.01 -4.74 -13.89
C GLU A 213 -7.08 -5.89 -14.24
N ALA A 214 -7.10 -6.94 -13.42
CA ALA A 214 -6.36 -8.17 -13.69
C ALA A 214 -7.24 -9.18 -14.41
N VAL A 215 -6.82 -9.59 -15.60
CA VAL A 215 -7.55 -10.52 -16.47
C VAL A 215 -6.70 -11.75 -16.79
N PRO A 216 -7.29 -12.88 -17.23
CA PRO A 216 -6.49 -14.01 -17.68
C PRO A 216 -5.60 -13.62 -18.86
N LEU A 217 -4.41 -14.23 -18.97
CA LEU A 217 -3.40 -13.87 -19.97
C LEU A 217 -3.96 -13.74 -21.40
N LYS A 218 -4.79 -14.68 -21.85
CA LYS A 218 -5.38 -14.64 -23.19
C LYS A 218 -6.25 -13.40 -23.44
N HIS A 219 -6.97 -12.94 -22.43
CA HIS A 219 -7.77 -11.72 -22.53
C HIS A 219 -6.87 -10.48 -22.53
N PHE A 220 -5.80 -10.49 -21.73
CA PHE A 220 -4.80 -9.43 -21.72
C PHE A 220 -4.11 -9.27 -23.09
N GLU A 221 -3.62 -10.38 -23.66
CA GLU A 221 -3.00 -10.38 -24.99
C GLU A 221 -3.96 -9.92 -26.08
N HIS A 222 -5.23 -10.36 -26.02
CA HIS A 222 -6.26 -9.88 -26.95
C HIS A 222 -6.49 -8.37 -26.81
N TRP A 223 -6.70 -7.89 -25.58
CA TRP A 223 -6.91 -6.47 -25.28
C TRP A 223 -5.75 -5.59 -25.78
N LEU A 224 -4.50 -6.02 -25.58
CA LEU A 224 -3.32 -5.34 -26.10
C LEU A 224 -3.33 -5.20 -27.64
N THR A 225 -3.93 -6.16 -28.34
CA THR A 225 -4.00 -6.12 -29.82
C THR A 225 -5.23 -5.41 -30.36
N SER A 226 -6.36 -5.41 -29.64
CA SER A 226 -7.58 -4.72 -30.06
C SER A 226 -7.50 -3.21 -29.83
N GLY A 227 -6.78 -2.76 -28.79
CA GLY A 227 -6.82 -1.36 -28.36
C GLY A 227 -8.19 -0.92 -27.81
N GLU A 228 -9.09 -1.90 -27.60
CA GLU A 228 -10.42 -1.84 -27.01
C GLU A 228 -10.50 -2.87 -25.89
#